data_AF-A0A2B4SI35-F1
#
_entry.id   AF-A0A2B4SI35-F1
#
_cell.length_a   1.000
_cell.length_b   1.000
_cell.length_c   1.000
_cell.angle_alpha   90.00
_cell.angle_beta   90.00
_cell.angle_gamma   90.00
#
_symmetry.space_group_name_H-M   'P 1'
#
loop_
_entity.id
_entity.type
_entity.pdbx_description
1 polymer ?
#
loop_
_entity_poly.entity_id
_entity_poly.type
_entity_poly.pdbx_seq_one_letter_code
_entity_poly.pdbx_strand_id
1 'polypeptide(L)'
;MCQVSDKYKAVKSNTAPPAVVIEHSCLVARGHDWKFVVKCRTLSSHQERNTTNSCGWREVTDVFPDARVEQKHNDIVVTFPQLKEDIEIAAFGIPGTEDQKRMKMAIFGEKPTQGRDWKLKVYLIDDSTIAFKNVCDKEESFGNNLLTTLAGLFVSNSNEDIRIEINPIETGWKVKGNKVQGIKAKDAWHSLEHDSTGFPHCQFNIEHVGKSKQAFFCGITASHGRDQANTELVAYFEQERSRGELNQPSETLQTLNTTTPYVKNGNTLCSCSFQYKNSNIANSIGYKDIKRTSTSNRVLSD
;
A
#
# COMPACT_ATOMS: atom_id res chain seq x y z
N MET A 1 -14.58 11.58 -15.02
CA MET A 1 -14.66 11.50 -13.55
C MET A 1 -14.10 10.15 -13.14
N CYS A 2 -13.18 10.12 -12.17
CA CYS A 2 -12.62 8.90 -11.60
C CYS A 2 -12.81 8.90 -10.08
N GLN A 3 -12.92 7.73 -9.46
CA GLN A 3 -12.85 7.64 -8.00
C GLN A 3 -11.38 7.78 -7.58
N VAL A 4 -11.12 8.66 -6.60
CA VAL A 4 -9.77 9.09 -6.19
C VAL A 4 -9.46 8.77 -4.73
N SER A 5 -10.38 8.08 -4.05
CA SER A 5 -10.23 7.56 -2.71
C SER A 5 -10.62 6.08 -2.67
N ASP A 6 -10.31 5.40 -1.58
CA ASP A 6 -11.01 4.17 -1.22
C ASP A 6 -12.47 4.44 -0.84
N LYS A 7 -13.20 3.36 -0.55
CA LYS A 7 -14.57 3.44 -0.03
C LYS A 7 -14.53 3.49 1.49
N TYR A 8 -15.30 4.40 2.05
CA TYR A 8 -15.45 4.59 3.48
C TYR A 8 -16.89 4.27 3.88
N LYS A 9 -17.09 3.99 5.16
CA LYS A 9 -18.41 3.73 5.73
C LYS A 9 -18.77 4.84 6.70
N ALA A 10 -19.90 5.50 6.46
CA ALA A 10 -20.53 6.36 7.46
C ALA A 10 -21.57 5.52 8.21
N VAL A 11 -21.39 5.38 9.52
CA VAL A 11 -22.21 4.50 10.35
C VAL A 11 -23.34 5.31 10.98
N LYS A 12 -24.56 4.75 11.00
CA LYS A 12 -25.68 5.36 11.71
C LYS A 12 -25.35 5.53 13.18
N SER A 13 -25.66 6.69 13.73
CA SER A 13 -25.37 7.03 15.13
C SER A 13 -26.54 7.78 15.74
N ASN A 14 -27.00 7.30 16.89
CA ASN A 14 -28.12 7.92 17.62
C ASN A 14 -27.66 9.06 18.54
N THR A 15 -26.35 9.20 18.78
CA THR A 15 -25.79 10.08 19.82
C THR A 15 -25.16 11.34 19.24
N ALA A 16 -24.57 11.27 18.05
CA ALA A 16 -23.94 12.41 17.39
C ALA A 16 -23.96 12.24 15.87
N PRO A 17 -24.04 13.35 15.10
CA PRO A 17 -23.92 13.29 13.65
C PRO A 17 -22.55 12.73 13.25
N PRO A 18 -22.49 11.76 12.32
CA PRO A 18 -21.22 11.14 11.95
C PRO A 18 -20.37 12.08 11.10
N ALA A 19 -19.05 12.03 11.32
CA ALA A 19 -18.05 12.66 10.49
C ALA A 19 -17.13 11.58 9.89
N VAL A 20 -16.88 11.66 8.60
CA VAL A 20 -15.98 10.76 7.86
C VAL A 20 -14.83 11.57 7.29
N VAL A 21 -13.60 11.09 7.49
CA VAL A 21 -12.40 11.64 6.86
C VAL A 21 -12.01 10.70 5.73
N ILE A 22 -11.99 11.23 4.51
CA ILE A 22 -11.72 10.50 3.27
C ILE A 22 -10.35 10.94 2.77
N GLU A 23 -9.36 10.04 2.81
CA GLU A 23 -8.06 10.28 2.18
C GLU A 23 -8.24 10.16 0.65
N HIS A 24 -7.64 11.05 -0.12
CA HIS A 24 -7.65 10.97 -1.59
C HIS A 24 -6.23 11.02 -2.15
N SER A 25 -5.99 10.39 -3.29
CA SER A 25 -4.67 10.39 -3.93
C SER A 25 -4.40 11.59 -4.84
N CYS A 26 -5.35 12.50 -5.09
CA CYS A 26 -5.08 13.68 -5.93
C CYS A 26 -3.94 14.55 -5.37
N LEU A 27 -3.11 15.10 -6.25
CA LEU A 27 -2.14 16.15 -5.92
C LEU A 27 -2.83 17.51 -5.86
N VAL A 28 -2.93 18.10 -4.67
CA VAL A 28 -3.55 19.42 -4.45
C VAL A 28 -2.46 20.47 -4.24
N ALA A 29 -1.92 20.99 -5.33
CA ALA A 29 -0.89 22.04 -5.32
C ALA A 29 -1.16 23.07 -6.43
N ARG A 30 -0.43 24.19 -6.40
CA ARG A 30 -0.57 25.24 -7.42
C ARG A 30 -0.33 24.65 -8.82
N GLY A 31 -1.28 24.85 -9.73
CA GLY A 31 -1.23 24.32 -11.10
C GLY A 31 -1.97 23.00 -11.29
N HIS A 32 -2.58 22.46 -10.23
CA HIS A 32 -3.49 21.31 -10.30
C HIS A 32 -4.89 21.72 -9.85
N ASP A 33 -5.88 21.49 -10.71
CA ASP A 33 -7.24 22.05 -10.62
C ASP A 33 -8.30 20.95 -10.52
N TRP A 34 -8.04 19.96 -9.68
CA TRP A 34 -8.96 18.86 -9.40
C TRP A 34 -10.31 19.38 -8.92
N LYS A 35 -11.38 19.01 -9.62
CA LYS A 35 -12.76 19.21 -9.14
C LYS A 35 -13.21 17.97 -8.39
N PHE A 36 -13.42 18.11 -7.09
CA PHE A 36 -13.89 17.01 -6.24
C PHE A 36 -15.40 16.96 -6.17
N VAL A 37 -15.93 15.74 -6.18
CA VAL A 37 -17.33 15.42 -5.92
C VAL A 37 -17.34 14.26 -4.95
N VAL A 38 -18.00 14.40 -3.81
CA VAL A 38 -18.18 13.29 -2.89
C VAL A 38 -19.52 12.64 -3.16
N LYS A 39 -19.49 11.31 -3.37
CA LYS A 39 -20.70 10.54 -3.62
C LYS A 39 -20.91 9.51 -2.53
N CYS A 40 -22.18 9.18 -2.29
CA CYS A 40 -22.59 8.12 -1.40
C CYS A 40 -23.59 7.17 -2.08
N ARG A 41 -23.75 5.99 -1.48
CA ARG A 41 -24.81 5.04 -1.81
C ARG A 41 -25.22 4.27 -0.56
N THR A 42 -26.46 3.80 -0.54
CA THR A 42 -26.99 2.97 0.56
C THR A 42 -26.64 1.50 0.33
N LEU A 43 -26.52 0.72 1.40
CA LEU A 43 -26.29 -0.73 1.30
C LEU A 43 -27.44 -1.45 0.58
N SER A 44 -28.67 -0.94 0.74
CA SER A 44 -29.87 -1.40 0.03
C SER A 44 -29.74 -1.22 -1.50
N SER A 45 -29.25 -0.07 -1.95
CA SER A 45 -29.02 0.22 -3.38
C SER A 45 -27.87 -0.61 -4.00
N HIS A 46 -26.99 -1.19 -3.18
CA HIS A 46 -25.95 -2.10 -3.64
C HIS A 46 -26.52 -3.48 -4.03
N GLN A 47 -27.62 -3.92 -3.40
CA GLN A 47 -28.22 -5.25 -3.64
C GLN A 47 -29.14 -5.28 -4.86
N GLU A 48 -29.77 -4.16 -5.25
CA GLU A 48 -30.62 -4.07 -6.46
C GLU A 48 -29.82 -4.12 -7.79
N ARG A 49 -28.48 -4.06 -7.70
CA ARG A 49 -27.53 -3.96 -8.81
C ARG A 49 -27.47 -5.20 -9.72
N ASN A 50 -28.09 -6.32 -9.34
CA ASN A 50 -28.19 -7.49 -10.22
C ASN A 50 -29.13 -7.29 -11.42
N THR A 51 -29.78 -6.12 -11.57
CA THR A 51 -30.82 -5.93 -12.61
C THR A 51 -30.66 -4.70 -13.50
N THR A 52 -29.91 -3.64 -13.11
CA THR A 52 -29.77 -2.42 -13.93
C THR A 52 -28.37 -1.81 -13.81
N ASN A 53 -27.73 -1.51 -14.96
CA ASN A 53 -26.38 -0.97 -15.10
C ASN A 53 -26.19 0.50 -14.63
N SER A 54 -27.03 1.01 -13.72
CA SER A 54 -26.87 2.37 -13.18
C SER A 54 -25.93 2.37 -11.96
N CYS A 55 -24.84 3.12 -12.06
CA CYS A 55 -23.90 3.41 -10.98
C CYS A 55 -24.66 4.10 -9.82
N GLY A 56 -24.99 3.35 -8.75
CA GLY A 56 -25.81 3.82 -7.62
C GLY A 56 -25.19 4.92 -6.74
N TRP A 57 -24.06 5.48 -7.16
CA TRP A 57 -23.41 6.60 -6.49
C TRP A 57 -24.13 7.92 -6.82
N ARG A 58 -24.61 8.61 -5.78
CA ARG A 58 -25.23 9.94 -5.88
C ARG A 58 -24.42 10.95 -5.07
N GLU A 59 -24.43 12.22 -5.46
CA GLU A 59 -23.70 13.25 -4.71
C GLU A 59 -24.24 13.34 -3.28
N VAL A 60 -23.34 13.51 -2.32
CA VAL A 60 -23.70 13.53 -0.90
C VAL A 60 -24.68 14.64 -0.60
N THR A 61 -24.48 15.83 -1.18
CA THR A 61 -25.35 17.00 -0.98
C THR A 61 -26.72 16.85 -1.62
N ASP A 62 -26.86 16.01 -2.65
CA ASP A 62 -28.17 15.72 -3.25
C ASP A 62 -28.99 14.78 -2.35
N VAL A 63 -28.33 13.82 -1.69
CA VAL A 63 -28.98 12.85 -0.80
C VAL A 63 -29.17 13.44 0.61
N PHE A 64 -28.23 14.25 1.06
CA PHE A 64 -28.18 14.89 2.37
C PHE A 64 -27.87 16.38 2.20
N PRO A 65 -28.87 17.24 1.95
CA PRO A 65 -28.66 18.68 1.71
C PRO A 65 -27.95 19.41 2.85
N ASP A 66 -28.12 18.93 4.08
CA ASP A 66 -27.49 19.51 5.28
C ASP A 66 -26.08 18.96 5.55
N ALA A 67 -25.57 18.04 4.72
CA ALA A 67 -24.22 17.54 4.85
C ALA A 67 -23.20 18.62 4.47
N ARG A 68 -22.10 18.68 5.22
CA ARG A 68 -20.99 19.59 4.96
C ARG A 68 -19.81 18.81 4.41
N VAL A 69 -19.27 19.28 3.30
CA VAL A 69 -18.09 18.71 2.64
C VAL A 69 -16.98 19.76 2.70
N GLU A 70 -15.94 19.47 3.47
CA GLU A 70 -14.78 20.33 3.64
C GLU A 70 -13.55 19.68 3.03
N GLN A 71 -13.02 20.28 1.97
CA GLN A 71 -11.79 19.84 1.34
C GLN A 71 -10.58 20.37 2.12
N LYS A 72 -9.70 19.46 2.54
CA LYS A 72 -8.36 19.74 3.05
C LYS A 72 -7.32 19.34 2.00
N HIS A 73 -6.04 19.37 2.36
CA HIS A 73 -4.95 19.13 1.41
C HIS A 73 -4.93 17.68 0.85
N ASN A 74 -5.00 16.67 1.74
CA ASN A 74 -4.97 15.25 1.37
C ASN A 74 -6.26 14.51 1.73
N ASP A 75 -7.19 15.22 2.37
CA ASP A 75 -8.39 14.64 2.97
C ASP A 75 -9.62 15.47 2.60
N ILE A 76 -10.77 14.81 2.52
CA ILE A 76 -12.07 15.46 2.52
C ILE A 76 -12.81 15.03 3.77
N VAL A 77 -13.23 16.02 4.56
CA VAL A 77 -14.05 15.79 5.76
C VAL A 77 -15.51 15.97 5.38
N VAL A 78 -16.31 14.94 5.62
CA VAL A 78 -17.76 14.98 5.41
C VAL A 78 -18.45 14.84 6.75
N THR A 79 -19.20 15.87 7.13
CA THR A 79 -20.08 15.84 8.30
C THR A 79 -21.51 15.68 7.82
N PHE A 80 -22.19 14.65 8.30
CA PHE A 80 -23.56 14.35 7.92
C PHE A 80 -24.56 14.89 8.94
N PRO A 81 -25.83 15.07 8.56
CA PRO A 81 -26.92 15.03 9.52
C PRO A 81 -27.03 13.63 10.15
N GLN A 82 -27.95 13.44 11.11
CA GLN A 82 -28.21 12.09 11.64
C GLN A 82 -28.61 11.13 10.51
N LEU A 83 -27.83 10.05 10.38
CA LEU A 83 -28.06 9.02 9.39
C LEU A 83 -29.08 8.00 9.89
N LYS A 84 -30.04 7.64 9.04
CA LYS A 84 -31.05 6.60 9.32
C LYS A 84 -30.53 5.19 9.07
N GLU A 85 -29.53 5.06 8.20
CA GLU A 85 -28.88 3.80 7.84
C GLU A 85 -27.39 4.00 7.58
N ASP A 86 -26.64 2.90 7.54
CA ASP A 86 -25.24 2.92 7.16
C ASP A 86 -25.11 3.16 5.64
N ILE A 87 -24.15 4.01 5.26
CA ILE A 87 -23.89 4.34 3.86
C ILE A 87 -22.42 4.13 3.51
N GLU A 88 -22.16 3.82 2.24
CA GLU A 88 -20.83 3.89 1.65
C GLU A 88 -20.62 5.28 1.06
N ILE A 89 -19.41 5.82 1.21
CA ILE A 89 -19.00 7.14 0.74
C ILE A 89 -17.61 7.05 0.10
N ALA A 90 -17.39 7.77 -1.00
CA ALA A 90 -16.10 7.90 -1.65
C ALA A 90 -15.97 9.27 -2.34
N ALA A 91 -14.72 9.72 -2.51
CA ALA A 91 -14.39 10.91 -3.27
C ALA A 91 -14.12 10.57 -4.74
N PHE A 92 -14.64 11.43 -5.61
CA PHE A 92 -14.45 11.37 -7.04
C PHE A 92 -13.79 12.67 -7.51
N GLY A 93 -12.87 12.56 -8.45
CA GLY A 93 -12.18 13.68 -9.07
C GLY A 93 -12.54 13.80 -10.55
N ILE A 94 -12.68 15.04 -11.02
CA ILE A 94 -12.61 15.37 -12.44
C ILE A 94 -11.25 16.04 -12.64
N PRO A 95 -10.28 15.35 -13.26
CA PRO A 95 -8.97 15.92 -13.50
C PRO A 95 -8.99 16.93 -14.65
N GLY A 96 -8.18 17.98 -14.55
CA GLY A 96 -7.68 18.78 -15.65
C GLY A 96 -6.57 18.05 -16.44
N THR A 97 -5.95 18.75 -17.39
CA THR A 97 -4.90 18.18 -18.25
C THR A 97 -3.55 18.01 -17.52
N GLU A 98 -3.22 18.94 -16.62
CA GLU A 98 -1.97 18.94 -15.86
C GLU A 98 -2.09 18.23 -14.50
N ASP A 99 -3.24 17.64 -14.21
CA ASP A 99 -3.50 17.02 -12.91
C ASP A 99 -2.75 15.71 -12.74
N GLN A 100 -2.27 15.49 -11.52
CA GLN A 100 -1.54 14.29 -11.14
C GLN A 100 -2.16 13.63 -9.92
N LYS A 101 -2.00 12.30 -9.84
CA LYS A 101 -2.25 11.51 -8.63
C LYS A 101 -0.92 11.24 -7.91
N ARG A 102 -0.96 11.23 -6.59
CA ARG A 102 0.06 10.76 -5.66
C ARG A 102 -0.09 9.25 -5.53
N MET A 103 0.91 8.51 -5.98
CA MET A 103 0.98 7.06 -5.81
C MET A 103 2.24 6.66 -5.07
N LYS A 104 2.24 5.45 -4.54
CA LYS A 104 3.36 4.84 -3.83
C LYS A 104 3.72 3.52 -4.49
N MET A 105 4.99 3.39 -4.84
CA MET A 105 5.58 2.11 -5.24
C MET A 105 5.82 1.25 -4.01
N ALA A 106 5.33 0.02 -4.05
CA ALA A 106 5.52 -0.98 -3.01
C ALA A 106 6.00 -2.30 -3.63
N ILE A 107 6.99 -2.95 -3.02
CA ILE A 107 7.54 -4.20 -3.54
C ILE A 107 7.23 -5.33 -2.57
N PHE A 108 6.57 -6.36 -3.09
CA PHE A 108 6.21 -7.55 -2.34
C PHE A 108 6.86 -8.80 -2.93
N GLY A 109 7.15 -9.77 -2.08
CA GLY A 109 7.62 -11.08 -2.50
C GLY A 109 7.69 -12.05 -1.33
N GLU A 110 7.86 -13.32 -1.65
CA GLU A 110 8.07 -14.36 -0.64
C GLU A 110 9.44 -14.16 0.02
N LYS A 111 9.66 -14.85 1.15
CA LYS A 111 10.98 -14.88 1.74
C LYS A 111 11.97 -15.55 0.76
N PRO A 112 13.05 -14.88 0.38
CA PRO A 112 14.03 -15.42 -0.57
C PRO A 112 14.61 -16.75 -0.09
N THR A 113 14.57 -17.78 -0.93
CA THR A 113 15.09 -19.14 -0.64
C THR A 113 16.22 -19.49 -1.59
N GLN A 114 17.37 -19.94 -1.05
CA GLN A 114 18.56 -20.19 -1.87
C GLN A 114 18.27 -21.19 -3.00
N GLY A 115 18.72 -20.86 -4.21
CA GLY A 115 18.63 -21.74 -5.37
C GLY A 115 17.24 -21.81 -6.01
N ARG A 116 16.29 -20.99 -5.57
CA ARG A 116 14.98 -20.83 -6.20
C ARG A 116 14.88 -19.47 -6.88
N ASP A 117 14.12 -19.42 -7.97
CA ASP A 117 13.74 -18.15 -8.59
C ASP A 117 12.90 -17.34 -7.59
N TRP A 118 13.14 -16.04 -7.51
CA TRP A 118 12.44 -15.17 -6.59
C TRP A 118 11.46 -14.26 -7.34
N LYS A 119 10.19 -14.32 -6.96
CA LYS A 119 9.13 -13.52 -7.59
C LYS A 119 8.91 -12.22 -6.83
N LEU A 120 9.12 -11.10 -7.52
CA LEU A 120 8.88 -9.76 -7.01
C LEU A 120 7.65 -9.18 -7.70
N LYS A 121 6.68 -8.71 -6.91
CA LYS A 121 5.56 -7.90 -7.41
C LYS A 121 5.79 -6.45 -7.04
N VAL A 122 5.76 -5.57 -8.03
CA VAL A 122 5.89 -4.13 -7.84
C VAL A 122 4.52 -3.51 -8.06
N TYR A 123 3.92 -3.02 -6.98
CA TYR A 123 2.61 -2.36 -6.97
C TYR A 123 2.76 -0.85 -7.09
N LEU A 124 1.81 -0.21 -7.77
CA LEU A 124 1.52 1.21 -7.61
C LEU A 124 0.21 1.35 -6.86
N ILE A 125 0.27 1.98 -5.70
CA ILE A 125 -0.83 2.09 -4.76
C ILE A 125 -1.19 3.56 -4.64
N ASP A 126 -2.48 3.88 -4.59
CA ASP A 126 -2.91 5.23 -4.23
C ASP A 126 -2.28 5.64 -2.88
N ASP A 127 -1.88 6.91 -2.76
CA ASP A 127 -1.31 7.43 -1.51
C ASP A 127 -2.39 7.62 -0.41
N SER A 128 -2.89 6.49 0.09
CA SER A 128 -3.86 6.33 1.17
C SER A 128 -3.48 5.13 2.05
N THR A 129 -3.81 5.23 3.32
CA THR A 129 -3.62 4.16 4.30
C THR A 129 -4.50 2.94 3.98
N ILE A 130 -5.71 3.15 3.46
CA ILE A 130 -6.65 2.05 3.15
C ILE A 130 -6.17 1.26 1.94
N ALA A 131 -5.80 1.94 0.85
CA ALA A 131 -5.26 1.31 -0.35
C ALA A 131 -4.03 0.44 -0.03
N PHE A 132 -3.10 0.97 0.78
CA PHE A 132 -1.92 0.22 1.21
C PHE A 132 -2.29 -1.00 2.05
N LYS A 133 -3.18 -0.85 3.04
CA LYS A 133 -3.65 -1.97 3.86
C LYS A 133 -4.29 -3.07 3.00
N ASN A 134 -5.13 -2.72 2.04
CA ASN A 134 -5.80 -3.69 1.19
C ASN A 134 -4.80 -4.51 0.34
N VAL A 135 -3.72 -3.89 -0.13
CA VAL A 135 -2.64 -4.60 -0.85
C VAL A 135 -1.85 -5.50 0.09
N CYS A 136 -1.54 -5.03 1.30
CA CYS A 136 -0.87 -5.84 2.32
C CYS A 136 -1.70 -7.08 2.69
N ASP A 137 -2.98 -6.91 3.00
CA ASP A 137 -3.89 -8.01 3.35
C ASP A 137 -3.97 -9.04 2.19
N LYS A 138 -3.99 -8.55 0.94
CA LYS A 138 -3.97 -9.40 -0.26
C LYS A 138 -2.67 -10.18 -0.37
N GLU A 139 -1.51 -9.53 -0.27
CA GLU A 139 -0.21 -10.19 -0.45
C GLU A 139 0.16 -11.12 0.72
N GLU A 140 -0.26 -10.80 1.94
CA GLU A 140 -0.14 -11.68 3.10
C GLU A 140 -0.92 -12.99 2.89
N SER A 141 -2.10 -12.92 2.26
CA SER A 141 -2.87 -14.13 1.90
C SER A 141 -2.15 -15.05 0.89
N PHE A 142 -1.16 -14.52 0.17
CA PHE A 142 -0.27 -15.28 -0.71
C PHE A 142 1.07 -15.67 -0.05
N GLY A 143 1.27 -15.34 1.23
CA GLY A 143 2.53 -15.59 1.95
C GLY A 143 3.66 -14.62 1.60
N ASN A 144 3.35 -13.51 0.92
CA ASN A 144 4.32 -12.49 0.56
C ASN A 144 4.43 -11.42 1.66
N ASN A 145 5.61 -10.80 1.73
CA ASN A 145 5.88 -9.70 2.66
C ASN A 145 6.25 -8.44 1.87
N LEU A 146 6.01 -7.27 2.46
CA LEU A 146 6.58 -6.02 1.97
C LEU A 146 8.11 -6.07 2.15
N LEU A 147 8.85 -5.79 1.08
CA LEU A 147 10.30 -5.94 1.04
C LEU A 147 11.06 -4.62 1.15
N THR A 148 10.40 -3.49 0.89
CA THR A 148 11.02 -2.16 0.89
C THR A 148 10.12 -1.12 1.54
N THR A 149 10.69 0.05 1.83
CA THR A 149 9.90 1.25 2.08
C THR A 149 9.12 1.67 0.84
N LEU A 150 8.02 2.39 1.05
CA LEU A 150 7.22 2.96 -0.03
C LEU A 150 7.98 4.13 -0.68
N ALA A 151 7.98 4.19 -2.01
CA ALA A 151 8.57 5.31 -2.75
C ALA A 151 7.46 6.08 -3.48
N GLY A 152 7.40 7.41 -3.29
CA GLY A 152 6.36 8.25 -3.88
C GLY A 152 6.60 8.51 -5.37
N LEU A 153 5.53 8.46 -6.17
CA LEU A 153 5.51 8.75 -7.60
C LEU A 153 4.28 9.60 -7.93
N PHE A 154 4.47 10.68 -8.69
CA PHE A 154 3.38 11.46 -9.27
C PHE A 154 3.00 10.94 -10.65
N VAL A 155 1.74 10.55 -10.82
CA VAL A 155 1.21 9.99 -12.06
C VAL A 155 0.28 11.01 -12.71
N SER A 156 0.71 11.58 -13.84
CA SER A 156 -0.05 12.55 -14.63
C SER A 156 -1.25 11.95 -15.35
N ASN A 157 -2.24 12.78 -15.65
CA ASN A 157 -3.42 12.43 -16.44
C ASN A 157 -3.06 12.28 -17.92
N SER A 158 -2.40 11.17 -18.25
CA SER A 158 -1.92 10.88 -19.60
C SER A 158 -2.25 9.44 -19.99
N ASN A 159 -2.10 9.13 -21.28
CA ASN A 159 -2.20 7.76 -21.79
C ASN A 159 -0.83 7.03 -21.80
N GLU A 160 0.22 7.66 -21.27
CA GLU A 160 1.55 7.05 -21.19
C GLU A 160 1.61 6.04 -20.06
N ASP A 161 2.08 4.83 -20.36
CA ASP A 161 2.21 3.78 -19.36
C ASP A 161 3.33 4.11 -18.36
N ILE A 162 3.15 3.67 -17.12
CA ILE A 162 4.16 3.83 -16.07
C ILE A 162 5.25 2.79 -16.30
N ARG A 163 6.50 3.23 -16.41
CA ARG A 163 7.66 2.37 -16.65
C ARG A 163 8.30 1.96 -15.32
N ILE A 164 8.37 0.66 -15.07
CA ILE A 164 9.06 0.05 -13.93
C ILE A 164 10.32 -0.66 -14.43
N GLU A 165 11.46 -0.37 -13.82
CA GLU A 165 12.75 -0.91 -14.21
C GLU A 165 13.57 -1.42 -13.02
N ILE A 166 14.25 -2.55 -13.18
CA ILE A 166 15.19 -3.09 -12.20
C ILE A 166 16.63 -2.83 -12.66
N ASN A 167 17.37 -2.00 -11.92
CA ASN A 167 18.75 -1.58 -12.21
C ASN A 167 19.53 -1.12 -10.97
N PRO A 168 20.86 -1.27 -10.95
CA PRO A 168 21.59 -2.45 -11.41
C PRO A 168 21.29 -3.64 -10.49
N ILE A 169 21.59 -4.86 -10.94
CA ILE A 169 21.46 -6.08 -10.13
C ILE A 169 22.86 -6.57 -9.80
N GLU A 170 23.09 -6.99 -8.55
CA GLU A 170 24.37 -7.55 -8.13
C GLU A 170 24.79 -8.75 -9.00
N THR A 171 26.10 -8.91 -9.20
CA THR A 171 26.71 -10.05 -9.88
C THR A 171 26.25 -11.37 -9.25
N GLY A 172 25.75 -12.29 -10.08
CA GLY A 172 25.23 -13.59 -9.64
C GLY A 172 23.72 -13.74 -9.75
N TRP A 173 23.03 -12.69 -10.20
CA TRP A 173 21.59 -12.67 -10.42
C TRP A 173 21.24 -12.06 -11.77
N LYS A 174 20.07 -12.42 -12.30
CA LYS A 174 19.51 -11.80 -13.49
C LYS A 174 17.99 -11.77 -13.42
N VAL A 175 17.38 -10.81 -14.09
CA VAL A 175 15.93 -10.84 -14.35
C VAL A 175 15.67 -11.84 -15.47
N LYS A 176 14.73 -12.75 -15.26
CA LYS A 176 14.17 -13.58 -16.33
C LYS A 176 13.32 -12.72 -17.24
N GLY A 177 13.74 -12.57 -18.50
CA GLY A 177 13.05 -11.75 -19.48
C GLY A 177 13.43 -10.26 -19.37
N ASN A 178 12.43 -9.39 -19.44
CA ASN A 178 12.66 -7.94 -19.54
C ASN A 178 12.89 -7.31 -18.17
N LYS A 179 13.98 -6.52 -18.07
CA LYS A 179 14.28 -5.68 -16.89
C LYS A 179 13.37 -4.46 -16.77
N VAL A 180 12.62 -4.16 -17.83
CA VAL A 180 11.68 -3.05 -17.94
C VAL A 180 10.30 -3.63 -18.18
N GLN A 181 9.33 -3.24 -17.36
CA GLN A 181 7.92 -3.58 -17.50
C GLN A 181 7.07 -2.31 -17.40
N GLY A 182 5.83 -2.40 -17.89
CA GLY A 182 4.89 -1.28 -17.87
C GLY A 182 3.65 -1.61 -17.04
N ILE A 183 3.17 -0.64 -16.27
CA ILE A 183 1.82 -0.64 -15.68
C ILE A 183 0.98 0.30 -16.54
N LYS A 184 -0.20 -0.13 -16.98
CA LYS A 184 -1.02 0.68 -17.87
C LYS A 184 -1.53 1.94 -17.17
N ALA A 185 -1.48 3.07 -17.87
CA ALA A 185 -1.94 4.36 -17.33
C ALA A 185 -3.38 4.27 -16.79
N LYS A 186 -4.26 3.63 -17.59
CA LYS A 186 -5.65 3.39 -17.25
C LYS A 186 -5.83 2.60 -15.94
N ASP A 187 -4.95 1.62 -15.67
CA ASP A 187 -5.04 0.78 -14.48
C ASP A 187 -4.66 1.60 -13.23
N ALA A 188 -3.65 2.48 -13.35
CA ALA A 188 -3.23 3.39 -12.27
C ALA A 188 -4.25 4.52 -11.99
N TRP A 189 -4.99 4.95 -13.01
CA TRP A 189 -5.94 6.06 -12.92
C TRP A 189 -7.36 5.69 -12.52
N HIS A 190 -7.81 4.47 -12.84
CA HIS A 190 -9.18 4.04 -12.56
C HIS A 190 -9.29 3.21 -11.28
N SER A 191 -10.42 3.36 -10.60
CA SER A 191 -10.69 2.66 -9.33
C SER A 191 -11.28 1.27 -9.56
N LEU A 192 -11.02 0.40 -8.58
CA LEU A 192 -11.26 -1.05 -8.54
C LEU A 192 -12.74 -1.48 -8.68
N GLU A 193 -13.70 -0.57 -8.77
CA GLU A 193 -15.11 -0.95 -8.97
C GLU A 193 -15.40 -1.45 -10.39
N HIS A 194 -14.60 -1.06 -11.39
CA HIS A 194 -14.91 -1.36 -12.78
C HIS A 194 -14.11 -2.50 -13.41
N ASP A 195 -12.90 -2.80 -12.92
CA ASP A 195 -12.03 -3.77 -13.56
C ASP A 195 -11.61 -4.91 -12.61
N SER A 196 -11.87 -6.14 -13.05
CA SER A 196 -11.52 -7.40 -12.37
C SER A 196 -10.01 -7.65 -12.24
N THR A 197 -9.17 -6.69 -12.64
CA THR A 197 -7.71 -6.81 -12.74
C THR A 197 -6.99 -6.58 -11.40
N GLY A 198 -7.68 -6.00 -10.41
CA GLY A 198 -7.13 -5.75 -9.07
C GLY A 198 -6.15 -4.56 -9.02
N PHE A 199 -5.33 -4.49 -7.97
CA PHE A 199 -4.36 -3.40 -7.79
C PHE A 199 -3.29 -3.38 -8.91
N PRO A 200 -2.94 -2.21 -9.48
CA PRO A 200 -1.96 -2.09 -10.56
C PRO A 200 -0.58 -2.59 -10.12
N HIS A 201 -0.04 -3.56 -10.85
CA HIS A 201 1.29 -4.11 -10.55
C HIS A 201 1.93 -4.75 -11.78
N CYS A 202 3.25 -4.94 -11.70
CA CYS A 202 4.00 -5.80 -12.60
C CYS A 202 4.81 -6.83 -11.79
N GLN A 203 5.28 -7.89 -12.45
CA GLN A 203 6.00 -8.98 -11.79
C GLN A 203 7.34 -9.25 -12.43
N PHE A 204 8.39 -9.23 -11.63
CA PHE A 204 9.73 -9.66 -12.04
C PHE A 204 10.06 -11.02 -11.44
N ASN A 205 10.67 -11.89 -12.24
CA ASN A 205 11.23 -13.15 -11.76
C ASN A 205 12.75 -13.01 -11.76
N ILE A 206 13.36 -13.13 -10.58
CA ILE A 206 14.81 -13.01 -10.39
C ILE A 206 15.39 -14.43 -10.34
N GLU A 207 16.33 -14.72 -11.25
CA GLU A 207 17.01 -16.01 -11.34
C GLU A 207 18.43 -15.93 -10.76
N HIS A 208 18.81 -16.97 -10.03
CA HIS A 208 20.20 -17.20 -9.66
C HIS A 208 21.03 -17.55 -10.90
N VAL A 209 22.11 -16.80 -11.13
CA VAL A 209 23.17 -17.16 -12.08
C VAL A 209 24.24 -18.01 -11.39
N GLY A 210 24.48 -17.78 -10.08
CA GLY A 210 25.42 -18.56 -9.28
C GLY A 210 24.82 -19.01 -7.94
N LYS A 211 24.78 -20.33 -7.70
CA LYS A 211 24.20 -20.93 -6.47
C LYS A 211 24.97 -20.59 -5.18
N SER A 212 26.17 -20.01 -5.28
CA SER A 212 27.01 -19.62 -4.15
C SER A 212 26.69 -18.24 -3.59
N LYS A 213 25.90 -17.41 -4.29
CA LYS A 213 25.56 -16.06 -3.84
C LYS A 213 24.35 -16.10 -2.92
N GLN A 214 24.52 -15.56 -1.71
CA GLN A 214 23.51 -15.52 -0.65
C GLN A 214 22.89 -14.13 -0.47
N ALA A 215 23.39 -13.11 -1.16
CA ALA A 215 22.86 -11.77 -1.07
C ALA A 215 22.35 -11.31 -2.44
N PHE A 216 21.31 -10.49 -2.44
CA PHE A 216 20.76 -9.83 -3.60
C PHE A 216 20.59 -8.36 -3.28
N PHE A 217 21.12 -7.52 -4.18
CA PHE A 217 20.95 -6.08 -4.15
C PHE A 217 20.47 -5.62 -5.53
N CYS A 218 19.40 -4.83 -5.57
CA CYS A 218 19.02 -4.13 -6.77
C CYS A 218 18.36 -2.78 -6.48
N GLY A 219 18.53 -1.82 -7.38
CA GLY A 219 17.64 -0.65 -7.46
C GLY A 219 16.41 -0.97 -8.29
N ILE A 220 15.28 -0.40 -7.90
CA ILE A 220 14.02 -0.47 -8.64
C ILE A 220 13.52 0.96 -8.81
N THR A 221 13.21 1.30 -10.05
CA THR A 221 12.80 2.62 -10.49
C THR A 221 11.41 2.56 -11.09
N ALA A 222 10.50 3.40 -10.62
CA ALA A 222 9.27 3.72 -11.32
C ALA A 222 9.39 5.11 -11.94
N SER A 223 8.90 5.29 -13.16
CA SER A 223 8.97 6.57 -13.89
C SER A 223 7.72 6.80 -14.71
N HIS A 224 7.23 8.04 -14.72
CA HIS A 224 6.09 8.45 -15.53
C HIS A 224 6.16 9.95 -15.82
N GLY A 225 6.10 10.31 -17.12
CA GLY A 225 6.36 11.68 -17.57
C GLY A 225 7.72 12.19 -17.08
N ARG A 226 7.72 13.22 -16.24
CA ARG A 226 8.93 13.84 -15.68
C ARG A 226 9.26 13.39 -14.26
N ASP A 227 8.43 12.54 -13.66
CA ASP A 227 8.60 12.11 -12.28
C ASP A 227 9.19 10.70 -12.18
N GLN A 228 9.94 10.45 -11.10
CA GLN A 228 10.61 9.19 -10.87
C GLN A 228 10.68 8.87 -9.37
N ALA A 229 10.39 7.62 -9.03
CA ALA A 229 10.55 7.05 -7.71
C ALA A 229 11.62 5.96 -7.74
N ASN A 230 12.51 5.96 -6.76
CA ASN A 230 13.57 4.96 -6.65
C ASN A 230 13.53 4.29 -5.28
N THR A 231 13.80 2.99 -5.25
CA THR A 231 14.01 2.24 -4.00
C THR A 231 15.10 1.20 -4.21
N GLU A 232 15.79 0.86 -3.14
CA GLU A 232 16.76 -0.24 -3.12
C GLU A 232 16.14 -1.44 -2.42
N LEU A 233 16.41 -2.63 -2.94
CA LEU A 233 16.00 -3.90 -2.38
C LEU A 233 17.25 -4.69 -1.99
N VAL A 234 17.29 -5.10 -0.72
CA VAL A 234 18.36 -5.91 -0.13
C VAL A 234 17.75 -7.16 0.47
N ALA A 235 18.26 -8.32 0.05
CA ALA A 235 17.79 -9.62 0.51
C ALA A 235 18.95 -10.56 0.79
N TYR A 236 18.84 -11.32 1.88
CA TYR A 236 19.75 -12.41 2.23
C TYR A 236 18.98 -13.74 2.18
N PHE A 237 19.54 -14.72 1.48
CA PHE A 237 18.96 -16.03 1.25
C PHE A 237 19.48 -16.97 2.31
N GLU A 238 18.57 -17.50 3.14
CA GLU A 238 18.94 -18.51 4.13
C GLU A 238 19.43 -19.77 3.43
N GLN A 239 20.58 -20.28 3.88
CA GLN A 239 21.07 -21.57 3.48
C GLN A 239 20.20 -22.64 4.14
N GLU A 240 19.52 -23.48 3.35
CA GLU A 240 18.92 -24.71 3.88
C GLU A 240 20.06 -25.56 4.45
N ARG A 241 20.28 -25.47 5.77
CA ARG A 241 21.15 -26.41 6.46
C ARG A 241 20.47 -27.75 6.38
N SER A 242 21.03 -28.66 5.60
CA SER A 242 20.70 -30.07 5.65
C SER A 242 20.62 -30.48 7.13
N ARG A 243 19.49 -31.04 7.58
CA ARG A 243 19.39 -31.70 8.89
C ARG A 243 20.30 -32.94 8.87
N GLY A 244 21.58 -32.72 9.08
CA GLY A 244 22.61 -33.74 9.18
C GLY A 244 23.84 -33.05 9.74
N GLU A 245 24.32 -33.55 10.87
CA GLU A 245 25.46 -33.04 11.65
C GLU A 245 25.12 -31.89 12.61
N LEU A 246 24.23 -32.17 13.57
CA LEU A 246 24.52 -31.77 14.95
C LEU A 246 25.80 -32.53 15.34
N ASN A 247 26.92 -31.83 15.54
CA ASN A 247 27.83 -32.08 16.66
C ASN A 247 28.91 -30.99 16.79
N GLN A 248 28.91 -30.43 18.00
CA GLN A 248 29.93 -29.63 18.69
C GLN A 248 29.97 -28.10 18.51
N PRO A 249 29.90 -27.33 19.62
CA PRO A 249 30.12 -25.89 19.63
C PRO A 249 31.62 -25.60 19.72
N SER A 250 32.16 -24.87 18.75
CA SER A 250 33.46 -24.22 18.92
C SER A 250 33.25 -22.94 19.73
N GLU A 251 33.71 -22.96 20.97
CA GLU A 251 33.89 -21.77 21.79
C GLU A 251 34.77 -20.76 21.05
N THR A 252 34.40 -19.48 21.14
CA THR A 252 35.25 -18.27 21.22
C THR A 252 34.72 -17.14 20.33
N LEU A 253 33.85 -16.31 20.90
CA LEU A 253 33.96 -14.84 20.94
C LEU A 253 32.74 -14.30 21.70
N GLN A 254 32.86 -14.32 23.03
CA GLN A 254 32.04 -13.51 23.91
C GLN A 254 32.53 -12.06 23.87
N THR A 255 31.60 -11.16 24.23
CA THR A 255 31.71 -9.71 24.53
C THR A 255 31.45 -8.81 23.31
N LEU A 256 30.50 -7.86 23.31
CA LEU A 256 29.62 -7.30 24.34
C LEU A 256 28.25 -6.99 23.69
N ASN A 257 27.15 -7.21 24.41
CA ASN A 257 26.25 -6.12 24.82
C ASN A 257 25.12 -6.64 25.71
N THR A 258 24.86 -5.87 26.74
CA THR A 258 23.99 -6.07 27.89
C THR A 258 22.53 -6.36 27.51
N THR A 259 22.03 -7.47 28.03
CA THR A 259 20.61 -7.85 28.02
C THR A 259 19.86 -7.18 29.17
N THR A 260 18.70 -6.58 28.91
CA THR A 260 17.58 -6.61 29.87
C THR A 260 16.56 -7.65 29.37
N PRO A 261 16.03 -8.52 30.23
CA PRO A 261 15.41 -9.78 29.80
C PRO A 261 13.94 -9.60 29.42
N TYR A 262 13.53 -10.11 28.26
CA TYR A 262 12.14 -10.48 28.01
C TYR A 262 12.02 -12.00 28.06
N VAL A 263 11.23 -12.45 29.03
CA VAL A 263 10.87 -13.85 29.26
C VAL A 263 9.98 -14.33 28.12
N LYS A 264 10.35 -15.49 27.57
CA LYS A 264 9.64 -16.26 26.54
C LYS A 264 8.28 -16.71 27.05
N ASN A 265 7.26 -16.59 26.21
CA ASN A 265 6.32 -17.69 25.99
C ASN A 265 6.28 -17.99 24.48
N GLY A 266 6.34 -19.28 24.16
CA GLY A 266 6.87 -19.82 22.91
C GLY A 266 6.13 -19.41 21.64
N ASN A 267 6.92 -18.99 20.65
CA ASN A 267 7.00 -19.57 19.31
C ASN A 267 8.21 -18.94 18.61
N THR A 268 9.05 -19.75 18.00
CA THR A 268 10.32 -19.34 17.39
C THR A 268 10.07 -18.44 16.17
N LEU A 269 10.19 -17.13 16.35
CA LEU A 269 10.27 -16.15 15.28
C LEU A 269 11.73 -16.09 14.78
N CYS A 270 11.98 -16.57 13.56
CA CYS A 270 13.24 -16.29 12.87
C CYS A 270 13.22 -14.84 12.37
N SER A 271 14.08 -14.00 12.95
CA SER A 271 14.30 -12.62 12.56
C SER A 271 15.12 -12.54 11.27
N CYS A 272 14.56 -12.00 10.19
CA CYS A 272 15.36 -11.43 9.10
C CYS A 272 15.58 -9.95 9.40
N SER A 273 16.84 -9.53 9.46
CA SER A 273 17.24 -8.13 9.61
C SER A 273 17.30 -7.44 8.25
N PHE A 274 16.34 -6.57 7.97
CA PHE A 274 16.43 -5.61 6.86
C PHE A 274 17.26 -4.42 7.34
N GLN A 275 18.44 -4.22 6.75
CA GLN A 275 19.27 -3.05 7.05
C GLN A 275 18.85 -1.88 6.15
N TYR A 276 18.26 -0.86 6.76
CA TYR A 276 17.86 0.39 6.13
C TYR A 276 19.09 1.29 5.92
N LYS A 277 19.33 1.75 4.69
CA LYS A 277 20.18 2.91 4.43
C LYS A 277 19.30 4.06 3.95
N ASN A 278 19.17 5.08 4.81
CA ASN A 278 18.55 6.36 4.45
C ASN A 278 19.43 7.08 3.43
N SER A 279 18.86 7.45 2.29
CA SER A 279 19.34 8.59 1.50
C SER A 279 18.19 9.59 1.34
N ASN A 280 18.45 10.83 1.76
CA ASN A 280 17.49 11.92 1.91
C ASN A 280 16.88 12.36 0.57
N ILE A 281 15.57 12.65 0.55
CA ILE A 281 14.98 14.00 0.37
C ILE A 281 13.46 13.95 0.68
N ALA A 282 13.06 14.81 1.64
CA ALA A 282 11.76 15.43 1.91
C ALA A 282 10.51 14.60 2.30
N ASN A 283 10.17 14.72 3.60
CA ASN A 283 8.84 14.74 4.23
C ASN A 283 7.87 13.58 3.97
N SER A 284 8.08 12.45 4.66
CA SER A 284 6.97 11.58 5.07
C SER A 284 6.87 11.56 6.60
N ILE A 285 5.72 12.01 7.11
CA ILE A 285 5.34 11.93 8.52
C ILE A 285 5.49 10.47 8.98
N GLY A 286 6.25 10.27 10.06
CA GLY A 286 6.57 8.96 10.61
C GLY A 286 5.32 8.27 11.18
N TYR A 287 5.06 7.05 10.71
CA TYR A 287 4.11 6.14 11.34
C TYR A 287 4.74 5.59 12.63
N LYS A 288 4.29 6.11 13.78
CA LYS A 288 4.46 5.43 15.07
C LYS A 288 3.31 4.45 15.28
N ASP A 289 3.67 3.31 15.85
CA ASP A 289 2.82 2.19 16.25
C ASP A 289 1.43 2.59 16.76
N ILE A 290 0.37 2.14 16.07
CA ILE A 290 -0.97 2.09 16.64
C ILE A 290 -1.21 0.67 17.14
N LYS A 291 -0.75 0.39 18.36
CA LYS A 291 -1.34 -0.68 19.17
C LYS A 291 -2.57 -0.11 19.88
N ARG A 292 -3.75 -0.62 19.51
CA ARG A 292 -4.98 -0.44 20.29
C ARG A 292 -4.83 -1.16 21.62
N THR A 293 -4.74 -0.42 22.72
CA THR A 293 -4.99 -0.95 24.06
C THR A 293 -6.46 -0.68 24.40
N SER A 294 -7.28 -1.72 24.40
CA SER A 294 -8.63 -1.68 24.95
C SER A 294 -8.56 -1.86 26.47
N THR A 295 -8.61 -0.78 27.23
CA THR A 295 -8.83 -0.82 28.68
C THR A 295 -10.32 -0.83 28.96
N SER A 296 -10.83 -1.99 29.36
CA SER A 296 -12.15 -2.13 30.00
C SER A 296 -12.04 -1.66 31.45
N ASN A 297 -12.69 -0.53 31.77
CA ASN A 297 -12.87 -0.08 33.14
C ASN A 297 -13.94 -0.97 33.81
N ARG A 298 -13.52 -1.81 34.76
CA ARG A 298 -14.42 -2.35 35.78
C ARG A 298 -14.30 -1.48 37.02
N VAL A 299 -15.37 -0.72 37.27
CA VAL A 299 -15.65 -0.03 38.52
C VAL A 299 -15.88 -1.09 39.60
N LEU A 300 -15.07 -1.05 40.66
CA LEU A 300 -15.40 -1.62 41.96
C LEU A 300 -15.83 -0.45 42.83
N SER A 301 -17.13 -0.36 43.09
CA SER A 301 -17.71 0.41 44.19
C SER A 301 -17.78 -0.50 45.43
N ASP A 302 -17.62 0.13 46.59
CA ASP A 302 -17.80 -0.46 47.92
C ASP A 302 -19.10 -1.28 48.07
#